data_AF-A0A8H4X444-F1
#
_entry.id   AF-A0A8H4X444-F1
#
_cell.length_a   1.000
_cell.length_b   1.000
_cell.length_c   1.000
_cell.angle_alpha   90.00
_cell.angle_beta   90.00
_cell.angle_gamma   90.00
#
_symmetry.space_group_name_H-M   'P 1'
#
loop_
_entity.id
_entity.type
_entity.pdbx_description
1 polymer ?
#
loop_
_entity_poly.entity_id
_entity_poly.type
_entity_poly.pdbx_seq_one_letter_code
_entity_poly.pdbx_strand_id
1 'polypeptide(L)'
;MRLLTPLLIVSNAILAASQLMGTPSYEYLYTVNATLGERWPIGDYGQGSRVVIPITGGTFKGPKLSGTVTNLGADWGLTDTKGVFFPDTRYNLRTHDGVDIYIQTSGPTQPDGRTLLRGVFQAAHPDYEWLNYVLATGVLQRPPKESNGKYVVIDMWAGEADGDMAGMDINSLWKDIA
;
A
#
# COMPACT_ATOMS: atom_id res chain seq x y z
N MET A 1 -9.75 65.28 31.38
CA MET A 1 -9.62 64.55 32.66
C MET A 1 -9.98 63.09 32.42
N ARG A 2 -9.02 62.17 32.69
CA ARG A 2 -9.10 60.68 32.70
C ARG A 2 -9.25 60.00 31.32
N LEU A 3 -8.16 59.54 30.69
CA LEU A 3 -7.41 58.27 30.84
C LEU A 3 -8.20 57.01 30.45
N LEU A 4 -7.49 56.09 29.76
CA LEU A 4 -7.68 54.63 29.58
C LEU A 4 -7.83 54.24 28.09
N THR A 5 -7.12 53.30 27.46
CA THR A 5 -5.91 52.47 27.73
C THR A 5 -5.59 51.83 26.36
N PRO A 6 -4.34 51.69 25.90
CA PRO A 6 -4.06 50.81 24.75
C PRO A 6 -4.24 49.36 25.22
N LEU A 7 -5.18 48.62 24.62
CA LEU A 7 -5.28 47.18 24.86
C LEU A 7 -4.12 46.50 24.12
N LEU A 8 -3.17 45.98 24.88
CA LEU A 8 -2.08 45.16 24.37
C LEU A 8 -2.61 43.83 23.83
N ILE A 9 -1.98 43.44 22.73
CA ILE A 9 -2.10 42.22 21.94
C ILE A 9 -1.89 40.97 22.81
N VAL A 10 -2.70 39.93 22.58
CA VAL A 10 -2.19 38.55 22.64
C VAL A 10 -2.54 37.88 21.32
N SER A 11 -1.58 37.94 20.39
CA SER A 11 -1.57 37.08 19.22
C SER A 11 -1.48 35.65 19.75
N ASN A 12 -2.53 34.87 19.53
CA ASN A 12 -2.42 33.43 19.63
C ASN A 12 -1.50 32.94 18.51
N ALA A 13 -0.19 33.06 18.71
CA ALA A 13 0.76 32.20 18.03
C ALA A 13 0.51 30.79 18.58
N ILE A 14 -0.49 30.11 18.01
CA ILE A 14 -0.61 28.67 18.12
C ILE A 14 0.68 28.15 17.49
N LEU A 15 1.57 27.62 18.32
CA LEU A 15 2.69 26.83 17.86
C LEU A 15 2.12 25.75 16.94
N ALA A 16 2.32 25.91 15.63
CA ALA A 16 2.51 24.74 14.80
C ALA A 16 3.75 24.08 15.38
N ALA A 17 3.56 23.09 16.27
CA ALA A 17 4.63 22.19 16.63
C ALA A 17 5.09 21.57 15.30
N SER A 18 6.17 22.09 14.74
CA SER A 18 6.82 21.47 13.59
C SER A 18 7.07 20.03 13.98
N GLN A 19 6.57 19.08 13.20
CA GLN A 19 6.79 17.66 13.42
C GLN A 19 8.28 17.45 13.66
N LEU A 20 8.64 17.08 14.90
CA LEU A 20 10.04 17.02 15.34
C LEU A 20 10.87 16.04 14.51
N MET A 21 10.18 15.06 13.90
CA MET A 21 10.73 13.97 13.09
C MET A 21 10.28 14.03 11.62
N GLY A 22 9.73 15.15 11.16
CA GLY A 22 9.21 15.31 9.80
C GLY A 22 7.89 14.59 9.51
N THR A 23 7.45 14.67 8.25
CA THR A 23 6.29 13.96 7.69
C THR A 23 6.80 12.91 6.72
N PRO A 24 6.36 11.64 6.81
CA PRO A 24 6.73 10.64 5.83
C PRO A 24 6.32 11.05 4.41
N SER A 25 7.23 10.94 3.45
CA SER A 25 6.93 11.01 2.02
C SER A 25 6.72 9.61 1.44
N TYR A 26 6.17 9.55 0.23
CA TYR A 26 5.95 8.32 -0.49
C TYR A 26 6.44 8.46 -1.94
N GLU A 27 7.28 7.54 -2.39
CA GLU A 27 7.72 7.42 -3.78
C GLU A 27 6.83 6.43 -4.53
N TYR A 28 6.46 6.76 -5.78
CA TYR A 28 5.70 5.85 -6.63
C TYR A 28 6.55 4.63 -7.04
N LEU A 29 6.07 3.43 -6.71
CA LEU A 29 6.76 2.18 -7.03
C LEU A 29 6.34 1.64 -8.40
N TYR A 30 5.05 1.37 -8.57
CA TYR A 30 4.47 0.80 -9.78
C TYR A 30 2.95 0.89 -9.78
N THR A 31 2.35 0.74 -10.95
CA THR A 31 0.95 0.35 -11.11
C THR A 31 0.89 -1.12 -11.49
N VAL A 32 0.04 -1.89 -10.83
CA VAL A 32 -0.27 -3.28 -11.19
C VAL A 32 -1.70 -3.37 -11.70
N ASN A 33 -1.87 -4.06 -12.83
CA ASN A 33 -3.15 -4.56 -13.32
C ASN A 33 -3.17 -6.06 -13.09
N ALA A 34 -3.85 -6.50 -12.02
CA ALA A 34 -3.94 -7.90 -11.63
C ALA A 34 -5.23 -8.51 -12.16
N THR A 35 -5.13 -9.62 -12.90
CA THR A 35 -6.28 -10.38 -13.38
C THR A 35 -6.79 -11.33 -12.30
N LEU A 36 -8.10 -11.49 -12.24
CA LEU A 36 -8.80 -12.22 -11.21
C LEU A 36 -9.59 -13.39 -11.81
N GLY A 37 -9.64 -14.49 -11.08
CA GLY A 37 -10.43 -15.67 -11.41
C GLY A 37 -11.90 -15.54 -10.96
N GLU A 38 -12.60 -16.66 -11.05
CA GLU A 38 -13.97 -16.76 -10.56
C GLU A 38 -14.02 -16.55 -9.05
N ARG A 39 -14.96 -15.72 -8.60
CA ARG A 39 -15.19 -15.48 -7.17
C ARG A 39 -15.80 -16.73 -6.57
N TRP A 40 -15.23 -17.18 -5.46
CA TRP A 40 -15.74 -18.28 -4.65
C TRP A 40 -16.30 -17.72 -3.33
N PRO A 41 -17.62 -17.54 -3.21
CA PRO A 41 -18.24 -17.15 -1.95
C PRO A 41 -18.09 -18.28 -0.92
N ILE A 42 -17.52 -17.97 0.23
CA ILE A 42 -17.50 -18.88 1.39
C ILE A 42 -18.77 -18.67 2.22
N GLY A 43 -19.25 -17.42 2.29
CA GLY A 43 -20.49 -17.06 3.00
C GLY A 43 -20.25 -16.25 4.27
N ASP A 44 -21.35 -15.96 4.97
CA ASP A 44 -21.34 -15.28 6.27
C ASP A 44 -20.93 -16.25 7.39
N TYR A 45 -20.01 -15.81 8.26
CA TYR A 45 -19.53 -16.58 9.42
C TYR A 45 -19.85 -15.92 10.76
N GLY A 46 -20.79 -14.97 10.79
CA GLY A 46 -21.26 -14.26 11.98
C GLY A 46 -20.53 -12.96 12.28
N GLN A 47 -19.41 -12.68 11.61
CA GLN A 47 -18.67 -11.41 11.71
C GLN A 47 -18.54 -10.71 10.36
N GLY A 48 -19.32 -11.14 9.37
CA GLY A 48 -19.22 -10.68 7.99
C GLY A 48 -19.14 -11.85 7.01
N SER A 49 -19.03 -11.53 5.73
CA SER A 49 -19.00 -12.51 4.65
C SER A 49 -17.61 -12.63 4.03
N ARG A 50 -17.21 -13.87 3.72
CA ARG A 50 -15.92 -14.20 3.12
C ARG A 50 -16.10 -14.60 1.66
N VAL A 51 -15.19 -14.12 0.82
CA VAL A 51 -15.03 -14.54 -0.57
C VAL A 51 -13.55 -14.86 -0.82
N VAL A 52 -13.27 -15.88 -1.63
CA VAL A 52 -11.93 -16.13 -2.18
C VAL A 52 -11.94 -15.72 -3.65
N ILE A 53 -10.94 -14.93 -4.05
CA ILE A 53 -10.81 -14.44 -5.43
C ILE A 53 -9.41 -14.82 -5.92
N PRO A 54 -9.28 -15.84 -6.78
CA PRO A 54 -7.98 -16.23 -7.33
C PRO A 54 -7.31 -15.08 -8.07
N ILE A 55 -6.00 -14.90 -7.88
CA ILE A 55 -5.18 -13.96 -8.65
C ILE A 55 -4.50 -14.78 -9.74
N THR A 56 -4.89 -14.53 -11.00
CA THR A 56 -4.59 -15.42 -12.11
C THR A 56 -3.47 -14.93 -13.02
N GLY A 57 -2.99 -13.71 -12.79
CA GLY A 57 -1.96 -13.09 -13.60
C GLY A 57 -2.10 -11.58 -13.63
N GLY A 58 -1.52 -10.97 -14.66
CA GLY A 58 -1.49 -9.52 -14.81
C GLY A 58 -0.11 -8.98 -15.12
N THR A 59 0.01 -7.66 -15.14
CA THR A 59 1.26 -6.95 -15.39
C THR A 59 1.44 -5.80 -14.41
N PHE A 60 2.68 -5.47 -14.11
CA PHE A 60 3.00 -4.29 -13.33
C PHE A 60 4.15 -3.51 -13.97
N LYS A 61 4.11 -2.19 -13.81
CA LYS A 61 5.14 -1.31 -14.35
C LYS A 61 5.27 -0.06 -13.50
N GLY A 62 6.50 0.34 -13.26
CA GLY A 62 6.91 1.57 -12.63
C GLY A 62 8.38 1.87 -12.93
N PRO A 63 8.95 2.93 -12.31
CA PRO A 63 10.30 3.39 -12.63
C PRO A 63 11.39 2.40 -12.22
N LYS A 64 11.25 1.78 -11.05
CA LYS A 64 12.22 0.84 -10.46
C LYS A 64 11.80 -0.64 -10.59
N LEU A 65 10.54 -0.90 -10.95
CA LEU A 65 9.95 -2.24 -10.93
C LEU A 65 9.07 -2.48 -12.16
N SER A 66 9.29 -3.58 -12.87
CA SER A 66 8.38 -4.01 -13.94
C SER A 66 8.40 -5.52 -14.15
N GLY A 67 7.28 -6.07 -14.63
CA GLY A 67 7.14 -7.50 -14.87
C GLY A 67 5.68 -7.96 -14.93
N THR A 68 5.47 -9.20 -14.49
CA THR A 68 4.18 -9.90 -14.54
C THR A 68 3.73 -10.35 -13.16
N VAL A 69 2.41 -10.48 -12.97
CA VAL A 69 1.86 -11.19 -11.81
C VAL A 69 1.79 -12.67 -12.17
N THR A 70 2.26 -13.54 -11.28
CA THR A 70 2.19 -14.98 -11.50
C THR A 70 0.77 -15.50 -11.30
N ASN A 71 0.42 -16.62 -11.93
CA ASN A 71 -0.85 -17.32 -11.70
C ASN A 71 -0.78 -18.13 -10.39
N LEU A 72 -0.57 -17.42 -9.28
CA LEU A 72 -0.48 -17.98 -7.94
C LEU A 72 -0.94 -16.93 -6.92
N GLY A 73 -1.86 -17.37 -6.05
CA GLY A 73 -2.37 -16.54 -4.97
C GLY A 73 -3.85 -16.26 -5.06
N ALA A 74 -4.36 -15.55 -4.07
CA ALA A 74 -5.75 -15.13 -4.00
C ALA A 74 -5.92 -13.93 -3.07
N ASP A 75 -7.10 -13.31 -3.15
CA ASP A 75 -7.67 -12.42 -2.17
C ASP A 75 -8.71 -13.18 -1.33
N TRP A 76 -8.49 -13.28 -0.02
CA TRP A 76 -9.46 -13.78 0.95
C TRP A 76 -10.29 -12.63 1.50
N GLY A 77 -10.99 -11.91 0.63
CA GLY A 77 -11.71 -10.70 0.98
C GLY A 77 -12.80 -10.89 2.04
N LEU A 78 -12.85 -10.00 3.02
CA LEU A 78 -13.88 -9.92 4.06
C LEU A 78 -14.78 -8.70 3.83
N THR A 79 -16.09 -8.88 3.74
CA THR A 79 -17.03 -7.77 3.96
C THR A 79 -17.54 -7.86 5.39
N ASP A 80 -17.23 -6.87 6.22
CA ASP A 80 -17.64 -6.87 7.64
C ASP A 80 -19.15 -6.59 7.81
N THR A 81 -19.63 -6.62 9.06
CA THR A 81 -21.04 -6.36 9.40
C THR A 81 -21.49 -4.92 9.15
N LYS A 82 -20.56 -4.00 8.86
CA LYS A 82 -20.83 -2.62 8.46
C LYS A 82 -20.80 -2.42 6.94
N GLY A 83 -20.56 -3.49 6.18
CA GLY A 83 -20.47 -3.45 4.72
C GLY A 83 -19.13 -2.96 4.18
N VAL A 84 -18.10 -2.83 5.02
CA VAL A 84 -16.75 -2.43 4.58
C VAL A 84 -16.02 -3.68 4.07
N PHE A 85 -15.45 -3.59 2.86
CA PHE A 85 -14.65 -4.66 2.28
C PHE A 85 -13.18 -4.50 2.67
N PHE A 86 -12.56 -5.61 3.03
CA PHE A 86 -11.15 -5.73 3.42
C PHE A 86 -10.51 -6.83 2.58
N PRO A 87 -9.79 -6.51 1.50
CA PRO A 87 -8.90 -7.47 0.87
C PRO A 87 -7.85 -7.99 1.85
N ASP A 88 -7.48 -9.25 1.65
CA ASP A 88 -6.38 -9.93 2.32
C ASP A 88 -5.74 -10.88 1.32
N THR A 89 -4.69 -10.39 0.67
CA THR A 89 -4.12 -11.03 -0.53
C THR A 89 -2.73 -11.57 -0.26
N ARG A 90 -2.39 -12.69 -0.90
CA ARG A 90 -1.02 -13.19 -1.00
C ARG A 90 -0.79 -13.70 -2.41
N TYR A 91 0.25 -13.22 -3.08
CA TYR A 91 0.58 -13.57 -4.47
C TYR A 91 2.05 -13.24 -4.77
N ASN A 92 2.49 -13.54 -6.00
CA ASN A 92 3.87 -13.28 -6.42
C ASN A 92 3.92 -12.40 -7.67
N LEU A 93 4.83 -11.43 -7.64
CA LEU A 93 5.31 -10.69 -8.80
C LEU A 93 6.56 -11.40 -9.36
N ARG A 94 6.65 -11.46 -10.69
CA ARG A 94 7.81 -11.94 -11.43
C ARG A 94 8.36 -10.77 -12.24
N THR A 95 9.53 -10.27 -11.87
CA THR A 95 10.17 -9.14 -12.54
C THR A 95 10.63 -9.51 -13.95
N HIS A 96 10.84 -8.50 -14.79
CA HIS A 96 11.30 -8.64 -16.19
C HIS A 96 12.66 -9.36 -16.35
N ASP A 97 13.51 -9.30 -15.33
CA ASP A 97 14.81 -9.98 -15.22
C ASP A 97 14.73 -11.33 -14.48
N GLY A 98 13.52 -11.76 -14.12
CA GLY A 98 13.28 -13.13 -13.64
C GLY A 98 13.50 -13.34 -12.14
N VAL A 99 13.28 -12.31 -11.32
CA VAL A 99 13.22 -12.41 -9.86
C VAL A 99 11.76 -12.53 -9.41
N ASP A 100 11.50 -13.46 -8.49
CA ASP A 100 10.20 -13.59 -7.83
C ASP A 100 10.19 -12.79 -6.53
N ILE A 101 9.11 -12.03 -6.34
CA ILE A 101 8.85 -11.21 -5.15
C ILE A 101 7.50 -11.64 -4.60
N TYR A 102 7.49 -12.16 -3.38
CA TYR A 102 6.25 -12.37 -2.64
C TYR A 102 5.67 -11.03 -2.22
N ILE A 103 4.35 -10.90 -2.31
CA ILE A 103 3.63 -9.73 -1.83
C ILE A 103 2.37 -10.14 -1.06
N GLN A 104 2.16 -9.45 0.06
CA GLN A 104 0.90 -9.44 0.78
C GLN A 104 0.31 -8.03 0.73
N THR A 105 -0.98 -7.92 0.39
CA THR A 105 -1.70 -6.64 0.50
C THR A 105 -2.99 -6.79 1.29
N SER A 106 -3.30 -5.80 2.12
CA SER A 106 -4.52 -5.78 2.93
C SER A 106 -4.92 -4.37 3.34
N GLY A 107 -6.21 -4.11 3.53
CA GLY A 107 -6.69 -2.85 4.09
C GLY A 107 -8.16 -2.57 3.75
N PRO A 108 -8.74 -1.46 4.24
CA PRO A 108 -10.18 -1.18 4.08
C PRO A 108 -10.53 -0.46 2.77
N THR A 109 -11.70 -0.78 2.22
CA THR A 109 -12.39 0.08 1.26
C THR A 109 -12.92 1.33 1.98
N GLN A 110 -12.62 2.49 1.39
CA GLN A 110 -12.96 3.80 1.90
C GLN A 110 -14.32 4.29 1.37
N PRO A 111 -14.94 5.31 2.00
CA PRO A 111 -16.22 5.85 1.56
C PRO A 111 -16.25 6.39 0.12
N ASP A 112 -15.11 6.78 -0.42
CA ASP A 112 -14.96 7.24 -1.82
C ASP A 112 -14.84 6.08 -2.83
N GLY A 113 -14.95 4.84 -2.37
CA GLY A 113 -14.90 3.62 -3.18
C GLY A 113 -13.49 3.10 -3.47
N ARG A 114 -12.44 3.85 -3.15
CA ARG A 114 -11.05 3.38 -3.25
C ARG A 114 -10.75 2.43 -2.10
N THR A 115 -9.81 1.51 -2.29
CA THR A 115 -9.31 0.68 -1.19
C THR A 115 -7.87 1.04 -0.89
N LEU A 116 -7.60 1.39 0.37
CA LEU A 116 -6.24 1.71 0.82
C LEU A 116 -5.60 0.43 1.35
N LEU A 117 -4.46 0.09 0.79
CA LEU A 117 -3.75 -1.15 1.06
C LEU A 117 -2.46 -0.85 1.79
N ARG A 118 -2.10 -1.70 2.74
CA ARG A 118 -0.71 -1.91 3.14
C ARG A 118 -0.10 -2.94 2.20
N GLY A 119 1.11 -2.69 1.72
CA GLY A 119 1.92 -3.67 1.00
C GLY A 119 3.07 -4.19 1.87
N VAL A 120 3.32 -5.49 1.82
CA VAL A 120 4.50 -6.14 2.41
C VAL A 120 5.16 -6.97 1.33
N PHE A 121 6.46 -6.82 1.14
CA PHE A 121 7.24 -7.53 0.12
C PHE A 121 8.25 -8.47 0.77
N GLN A 122 8.56 -9.56 0.08
CA GLN A 122 9.69 -10.42 0.39
C GLN A 122 10.41 -10.83 -0.89
N ALA A 123 11.69 -10.49 -0.99
CA ALA A 123 12.58 -10.81 -2.10
C ALA A 123 13.90 -11.34 -1.56
N ALA A 124 14.39 -12.44 -2.16
CA ALA A 124 15.66 -13.05 -1.79
C ALA A 124 16.84 -12.55 -2.63
N HIS A 125 16.57 -11.96 -3.81
CA HIS A 125 17.61 -11.49 -4.70
C HIS A 125 18.18 -10.15 -4.21
N PRO A 126 19.52 -9.97 -4.14
CA PRO A 126 20.14 -8.75 -3.62
C PRO A 126 19.63 -7.45 -4.25
N ASP A 127 19.46 -7.43 -5.58
CA ASP A 127 18.96 -6.25 -6.32
C ASP A 127 17.55 -5.80 -5.90
N TYR A 128 16.79 -6.66 -5.22
CA TYR A 128 15.42 -6.40 -4.77
C TYR A 128 15.26 -6.50 -3.26
N GLU A 129 16.33 -6.76 -2.50
CA GLU A 129 16.30 -6.94 -1.04
C GLU A 129 15.78 -5.68 -0.31
N TRP A 130 16.02 -4.49 -0.86
CA TRP A 130 15.53 -3.22 -0.32
C TRP A 130 14.00 -3.20 -0.12
N LEU A 131 13.24 -3.95 -0.94
CA LEU A 131 11.78 -4.06 -0.80
C LEU A 131 11.34 -4.72 0.52
N ASN A 132 12.20 -5.53 1.14
CA ASN A 132 11.89 -6.18 2.42
C ASN A 132 11.71 -5.16 3.56
N TYR A 133 12.16 -3.92 3.36
CA TYR A 133 12.28 -2.89 4.40
C TYR A 133 11.46 -1.63 4.11
N VAL A 134 10.71 -1.59 3.00
CA VAL A 134 9.84 -0.44 2.70
C VAL A 134 8.51 -0.52 3.45
N LEU A 135 8.04 0.63 3.93
CA LEU A 135 6.65 0.77 4.36
C LEU A 135 5.79 1.12 3.15
N ALA A 136 5.15 0.13 2.54
CA ALA A 136 4.36 0.38 1.33
C ALA A 136 2.87 0.61 1.59
N THR A 137 2.30 1.52 0.80
CA THR A 137 0.87 1.79 0.74
C THR A 137 0.38 1.71 -0.70
N GLY A 138 -0.84 1.23 -0.90
CA GLY A 138 -1.46 1.09 -2.22
C GLY A 138 -2.84 1.71 -2.27
N VAL A 139 -3.26 2.14 -3.45
CA VAL A 139 -4.58 2.70 -3.74
C VAL A 139 -5.16 1.86 -4.86
N LEU A 140 -6.08 1.00 -4.48
CA LEU A 140 -6.80 0.16 -5.41
C LEU A 140 -8.03 0.93 -5.91
N GLN A 141 -8.13 1.00 -7.23
CA GLN A 141 -9.34 1.42 -7.93
C GLN A 141 -10.01 0.20 -8.55
N ARG A 142 -11.28 -0.01 -8.21
CA ARG A 142 -12.07 -1.04 -8.87
C ARG A 142 -12.38 -0.57 -10.28
N PRO A 143 -12.15 -1.41 -11.31
CA PRO A 143 -12.52 -1.04 -12.67
C PRO A 143 -14.03 -0.87 -12.82
N PRO A 144 -14.48 -0.24 -13.92
CA PRO A 144 -15.90 -0.05 -14.22
C PRO A 144 -16.70 -1.35 -14.11
N LYS A 145 -17.99 -1.25 -13.78
CA LYS A 145 -18.85 -2.42 -13.49
C LYS A 145 -18.86 -3.43 -14.65
N GLU A 146 -18.71 -2.95 -15.88
CA GLU A 146 -18.64 -3.71 -17.14
C GLU A 146 -17.48 -4.70 -17.17
N SER A 147 -16.42 -4.47 -16.37
CA SER A 147 -15.31 -5.41 -16.20
C SER A 147 -15.72 -6.69 -15.46
N ASN A 148 -16.91 -6.72 -14.85
CA ASN A 148 -17.39 -7.78 -13.96
C ASN A 148 -16.38 -8.17 -12.87
N GLY A 149 -15.51 -7.25 -12.45
CA GLY A 149 -14.49 -7.49 -11.44
C GLY A 149 -13.44 -8.53 -11.85
N LYS A 150 -13.18 -8.69 -13.15
CA LYS A 150 -12.16 -9.62 -13.70
C LYS A 150 -10.73 -9.14 -13.50
N TYR A 151 -10.52 -7.92 -13.07
CA TYR A 151 -9.21 -7.39 -12.74
C TYR A 151 -9.34 -6.28 -11.68
N VAL A 152 -8.20 -5.86 -11.13
CA VAL A 152 -8.07 -4.66 -10.31
C VAL A 152 -6.84 -3.88 -10.74
N VAL A 153 -6.88 -2.56 -10.53
CA VAL A 153 -5.73 -1.69 -10.74
C VAL A 153 -5.31 -1.11 -9.41
N ILE A 154 -4.03 -1.22 -9.09
CA ILE A 154 -3.45 -0.73 -7.85
C ILE A 154 -2.23 0.10 -8.20
N ASP A 155 -2.24 1.35 -7.78
CA ASP A 155 -1.01 2.14 -7.67
C ASP A 155 -0.39 1.83 -6.32
N MET A 156 0.92 1.59 -6.30
CA MET A 156 1.68 1.25 -5.11
C MET A 156 2.78 2.28 -4.88
N TRP A 157 2.99 2.66 -3.63
CA TRP A 157 4.01 3.61 -3.19
C TRP A 157 4.81 3.05 -2.02
N ALA A 158 6.10 3.38 -1.96
CA ALA A 158 6.99 3.08 -0.84
C ALA A 158 7.17 4.34 0.01
N GLY A 159 7.03 4.21 1.32
CA GLY A 159 7.37 5.27 2.25
C GLY A 159 8.88 5.52 2.25
N GLU A 160 9.26 6.78 2.30
CA GLU A 160 10.64 7.22 2.49
C GLU A 160 10.82 7.75 3.92
N ALA A 161 11.96 7.45 4.52
CA ALA A 161 12.52 8.24 5.60
C ALA A 161 13.74 8.95 5.01
N ASP A 162 13.65 10.27 4.77
CA ASP A 162 14.69 11.15 4.24
C ASP A 162 15.87 10.43 3.52
N GLY A 163 15.65 9.93 2.29
CA GLY A 163 16.68 9.29 1.47
C GLY A 163 16.18 8.12 0.60
N ASP A 164 16.79 7.92 -0.56
CA ASP A 164 16.47 6.82 -1.49
C ASP A 164 17.04 5.48 -0.98
N MET A 165 16.14 4.56 -0.60
CA MET A 165 16.51 3.24 -0.07
C MET A 165 17.03 2.27 -1.15
N ALA A 166 16.77 2.51 -2.44
CA ALA A 166 17.15 1.59 -3.52
C ALA A 166 18.66 1.59 -3.82
N GLY A 167 19.41 2.57 -3.30
CA GLY A 167 20.87 2.68 -3.45
C GLY A 167 21.67 2.55 -2.16
N MET A 168 21.01 2.29 -1.03
CA MET A 168 21.67 2.19 0.28
C MET A 168 22.20 0.76 0.53
N ASP A 169 23.47 0.64 0.95
CA ASP A 169 24.01 -0.62 1.46
C ASP A 169 23.33 -0.95 2.80
N ILE A 170 22.42 -1.92 2.78
CA ILE A 170 21.67 -2.33 3.98
C ILE A 170 22.57 -2.83 5.12
N ASN A 171 23.74 -3.36 4.79
CA ASN A 171 24.70 -3.83 5.80
C ASN A 171 25.39 -2.67 6.52
N SER A 172 25.32 -1.45 5.98
CA SER A 172 25.85 -0.24 6.64
C SER A 172 24.89 0.32 7.69
N LEU A 173 23.57 0.09 7.57
CA LEU A 173 22.54 0.67 8.45
C LEU A 173 22.62 0.17 9.91
N TRP A 174 23.20 -1.00 10.14
CA TRP A 174 23.19 -1.67 11.44
C TRP A 174 24.54 -1.66 12.16
N LYS A 175 25.60 -1.13 11.53
CA LYS A 175 26.96 -1.13 12.13
C LYS A 175 27.07 -0.27 13.37
N ASP A 176 26.21 0.74 13.51
CA ASP A 176 26.24 1.70 14.62
C ASP A 176 25.15 1.43 15.69
N ILE A 177 24.38 0.34 15.55
CA ILE A 177 23.26 -0.02 16.45
C ILE A 177 23.62 -1.25 17.32
N ALA A 178 24.86 -1.77 17.21
CA ALA A 178 25.37 -2.91 17.97
C ALA A 178 26.37 -2.51 19.07
#